data_AF-A0A953FKT0-F1
#
_entry.id   AF-A0A953FKT0-F1
#
_cell.length_a   1.000
_cell.length_b   1.000
_cell.length_c   1.000
_cell.angle_alpha   90.00
_cell.angle_beta   90.00
_cell.angle_gamma   90.00
#
_symmetry.space_group_name_H-M   'P 1'
#
loop_
_entity.id
_entity.type
_entity.pdbx_description
1 polymer ?
#
loop_
_entity_poly.entity_id
_entity_poly.type
_entity_poly.pdbx_seq_one_letter_code
_entity_poly.pdbx_strand_id
1 'polypeptide(L)'
;MRYTFSSILLVAVCAATAQTQIAGIQYWFDQHDDDNERYFVELPFATDLDITLEDIPTASLNNGPHRLHYRLLDHNARWSGVLYRNFTVQHPAPLLVQLRYWTKEEEVDPADMHYVPIDPQVQNLDLTTAIAFCASSLPPGERDVFFQIQENHGFWSAVVKDTVDVDAASTEPTVSIMQAPPDAVEPNMEYTYTATSPTAIEFVWTFPAGWTIMSQSGNTIVAQSPSSPESGSVECTAADVCGGTALGTWLLSNVGVESTGQPGSATLVPNPTSGSFSVQGYDQAITRLTIHNATGQLVQDFRPAQTDRLTLDLSNEANGLYTVRILQGDQHTKLQVMVQH
;
A
#
# COMPACT_ATOMS: atom_id res chain seq x y z
N MET A 1 -25.12 -7.97 16.17
CA MET A 1 -26.54 -7.68 15.85
C MET A 1 -27.32 -7.59 17.14
N ARG A 2 -28.10 -6.53 17.37
CA ARG A 2 -29.02 -6.45 18.51
C ARG A 2 -30.43 -6.32 17.93
N TYR A 3 -31.22 -7.38 18.06
CA TYR A 3 -32.62 -7.39 17.71
C TYR A 3 -33.43 -7.30 19.01
N THR A 4 -34.32 -6.32 19.14
CA THR A 4 -35.23 -6.23 20.28
C THR A 4 -36.63 -6.62 19.81
N PHE A 5 -37.12 -7.83 20.16
CA PHE A 5 -38.46 -8.24 19.77
C PHE A 5 -39.19 -9.05 20.84
N SER A 6 -40.51 -8.81 20.88
CA SER A 6 -41.50 -9.54 21.65
C SER A 6 -42.02 -10.71 20.82
N SER A 7 -41.96 -11.92 21.37
CA SER A 7 -42.45 -13.19 20.81
C SER A 7 -43.95 -13.12 20.48
N ILE A 8 -44.42 -13.89 19.49
CA ILE A 8 -45.84 -13.94 19.10
C ILE A 8 -46.38 -15.36 19.31
N LEU A 9 -47.14 -15.57 20.38
CA LEU A 9 -47.97 -16.77 20.52
C LEU A 9 -49.27 -16.59 19.72
N LEU A 10 -49.42 -17.31 18.62
CA LEU A 10 -50.59 -17.24 17.74
C LEU A 10 -51.60 -18.34 18.14
N VAL A 11 -52.61 -17.99 18.94
CA VAL A 11 -53.71 -18.90 19.29
C VAL A 11 -54.89 -18.66 18.35
N ALA A 12 -55.22 -19.65 17.53
CA ALA A 12 -56.41 -19.61 16.69
C ALA A 12 -57.68 -19.73 17.55
N VAL A 13 -58.49 -18.67 17.64
CA VAL A 13 -59.82 -18.72 18.26
C VAL A 13 -60.90 -18.47 17.23
N CYS A 14 -61.59 -19.52 16.78
CA CYS A 14 -63.02 -19.49 16.45
C CYS A 14 -63.60 -20.91 16.36
N ALA A 15 -64.92 -21.01 16.55
CA ALA A 15 -65.67 -22.16 17.05
C ALA A 15 -65.65 -23.46 16.20
N ALA A 16 -65.39 -24.57 16.92
CA ALA A 16 -65.78 -25.96 16.69
C ALA A 16 -66.22 -26.39 15.28
N THR A 17 -65.27 -26.95 14.51
CA THR A 17 -65.23 -28.38 14.13
C THR A 17 -63.87 -28.68 13.50
N ALA A 18 -63.11 -29.60 14.12
CA ALA A 18 -61.72 -29.97 13.83
C ALA A 18 -60.67 -28.84 14.03
N GLN A 19 -59.61 -29.12 14.79
CA GLN A 19 -58.44 -28.24 14.91
C GLN A 19 -57.78 -28.15 13.52
N THR A 20 -57.96 -27.04 12.82
CA THR A 20 -57.43 -26.86 11.47
C THR A 20 -55.91 -26.78 11.53
N GLN A 21 -55.23 -27.86 11.10
CA GLN A 21 -53.77 -27.92 11.07
C GLN A 21 -53.23 -27.08 9.91
N ILE A 22 -52.18 -26.30 10.16
CA ILE A 22 -51.49 -25.48 9.17
C ILE A 22 -50.57 -26.38 8.35
N ALA A 23 -50.77 -26.41 7.04
CA ALA A 23 -50.01 -27.17 6.05
C ALA A 23 -48.83 -26.37 5.47
N GLY A 24 -48.86 -25.03 5.54
CA GLY A 24 -47.76 -24.21 5.07
C GLY A 24 -48.01 -22.72 5.21
N ILE A 25 -46.98 -21.94 4.90
CA ILE A 25 -47.03 -20.48 4.86
C ILE A 25 -46.50 -19.99 3.52
N GLN A 26 -47.17 -19.00 2.96
CA GLN A 26 -46.63 -18.20 1.86
C GLN A 26 -46.38 -16.78 2.35
N TYR A 27 -45.21 -16.20 2.01
CA TYR A 27 -44.87 -14.84 2.38
C TYR A 27 -44.14 -14.07 1.26
N TRP A 28 -44.20 -12.74 1.32
CA TRP A 28 -43.53 -11.81 0.40
C TRP A 28 -43.30 -10.45 1.08
N PHE A 29 -42.47 -9.60 0.47
CA PHE A 29 -42.10 -8.29 1.02
C PHE A 29 -42.67 -7.14 0.20
N ASP A 30 -43.06 -6.07 0.89
CA ASP A 30 -43.47 -4.79 0.33
C ASP A 30 -44.53 -4.91 -0.79
N GLN A 31 -44.31 -4.30 -1.95
CA GLN A 31 -45.27 -4.27 -3.06
C GLN A 31 -45.10 -5.44 -4.06
N HIS A 32 -44.27 -6.44 -3.74
CA HIS A 32 -44.04 -7.60 -4.58
C HIS A 32 -45.20 -8.60 -4.47
N ASP A 33 -46.37 -8.25 -5.02
CA ASP A 33 -47.58 -9.06 -4.98
C ASP A 33 -47.76 -10.01 -6.17
N ASP A 34 -46.83 -10.05 -7.12
CA ASP A 34 -46.80 -11.02 -8.22
C ASP A 34 -46.45 -12.44 -7.72
N ASP A 35 -47.13 -13.47 -8.24
CA ASP A 35 -47.01 -14.86 -7.77
C ASP A 35 -45.60 -15.45 -7.90
N ASN A 36 -44.75 -14.89 -8.76
CA ASN A 36 -43.37 -15.35 -8.98
C ASN A 36 -42.38 -14.90 -7.89
N GLU A 37 -42.78 -14.02 -6.99
CA GLU A 37 -41.91 -13.42 -5.96
C GLU A 37 -42.33 -13.82 -4.54
N ARG A 38 -43.25 -14.79 -4.45
CA ARG A 38 -43.78 -15.32 -3.18
C ARG A 38 -43.04 -16.58 -2.77
N TYR A 39 -42.57 -16.61 -1.53
CA TYR A 39 -41.90 -17.75 -0.94
C TYR A 39 -42.92 -18.65 -0.26
N PHE A 40 -42.88 -19.95 -0.52
CA PHE A 40 -43.73 -20.95 0.13
C PHE A 40 -42.90 -21.92 0.95
N VAL A 41 -43.31 -22.12 2.20
CA VAL A 41 -42.70 -23.05 3.14
C VAL A 41 -43.77 -24.04 3.57
N GLU A 42 -43.55 -25.32 3.26
CA GLU A 42 -44.38 -26.42 3.74
C GLU A 42 -44.07 -26.72 5.21
N LEU A 43 -45.12 -26.96 6.00
CA LEU A 43 -45.00 -27.27 7.42
C LEU A 43 -45.58 -28.65 7.71
N PRO A 44 -44.83 -29.55 8.38
CA PRO A 44 -45.34 -30.86 8.74
C PRO A 44 -46.28 -30.74 9.95
N PHE A 45 -47.59 -30.58 9.67
CA PHE A 45 -48.70 -30.66 10.64
C PHE A 45 -48.54 -29.77 11.90
N ALA A 46 -48.48 -28.45 11.73
CA ALA A 46 -48.44 -27.51 12.85
C ALA A 46 -49.86 -27.15 13.35
N THR A 47 -50.09 -27.23 14.66
CA THR A 47 -51.33 -26.74 15.30
C THR A 47 -51.23 -25.30 15.77
N ASP A 48 -50.02 -24.84 16.05
CA ASP A 48 -49.66 -23.46 16.37
C ASP A 48 -48.35 -23.14 15.64
N LEU A 49 -48.20 -21.90 15.17
CA LEU A 49 -47.02 -21.43 14.44
C LEU A 49 -46.57 -20.10 15.04
N ASP A 50 -45.45 -20.11 15.76
CA ASP A 50 -44.74 -18.90 16.16
C ASP A 50 -43.72 -18.58 15.07
N ILE A 51 -43.95 -17.50 14.32
CA ILE A 51 -43.06 -17.05 13.26
C ILE A 51 -42.24 -15.91 13.83
N THR A 52 -40.96 -16.19 14.09
CA THR A 52 -40.02 -15.12 14.39
C THR A 52 -39.44 -14.58 13.08
N LEU A 53 -39.10 -13.29 13.05
CA LEU A 53 -38.43 -12.71 11.87
C LEU A 53 -37.01 -13.28 11.66
N GLU A 54 -36.48 -14.06 12.60
CA GLU A 54 -35.20 -14.76 12.46
C GLU A 54 -35.29 -15.92 11.48
N ASP A 55 -36.48 -16.50 11.31
CA ASP A 55 -36.73 -17.61 10.39
C ASP A 55 -36.97 -17.14 8.94
N ILE A 56 -37.09 -15.82 8.73
CA ILE A 56 -37.34 -15.23 7.42
C ILE A 56 -36.07 -14.52 6.93
N PRO A 57 -35.49 -14.93 5.79
CA PRO A 57 -34.28 -14.31 5.26
C PRO A 57 -34.57 -12.85 4.85
N THR A 58 -33.94 -11.90 5.56
CA THR A 58 -34.07 -10.45 5.32
C THR A 58 -32.77 -9.82 4.83
N ALA A 59 -31.73 -10.62 4.56
CA ALA A 59 -30.41 -10.16 4.13
C ALA A 59 -30.43 -9.44 2.77
N SER A 60 -31.42 -9.75 1.92
CA SER A 60 -31.60 -9.10 0.61
C SER A 60 -32.41 -7.80 0.67
N LEU A 61 -32.86 -7.37 1.86
CA LEU A 61 -33.61 -6.14 2.04
C LEU A 61 -32.69 -4.99 2.45
N ASN A 62 -32.95 -3.81 1.89
CA ASN A 62 -32.24 -2.58 2.22
C ASN A 62 -32.49 -2.13 3.66
N ASN A 63 -31.68 -1.21 4.18
CA ASN A 63 -31.98 -0.56 5.44
C ASN A 63 -33.21 0.33 5.33
N GLY A 64 -34.15 0.19 6.27
CA GLY A 64 -35.37 0.99 6.28
C GLY A 64 -36.62 0.22 6.70
N PRO A 65 -37.79 0.87 6.64
CA PRO A 65 -39.07 0.24 6.95
C PRO A 65 -39.50 -0.70 5.81
N HIS A 66 -39.87 -1.92 6.16
CA HIS A 66 -40.38 -2.95 5.26
C HIS A 66 -41.70 -3.53 5.80
N ARG A 67 -42.49 -4.13 4.91
CA ARG A 67 -43.70 -4.86 5.24
C ARG A 67 -43.60 -6.31 4.79
N LEU A 68 -43.74 -7.23 5.74
CA LEU A 68 -43.90 -8.65 5.48
C LEU A 68 -45.40 -8.94 5.30
N HIS A 69 -45.78 -9.49 4.15
CA HIS A 69 -47.10 -10.05 3.91
C HIS A 69 -47.04 -11.57 4.02
N TYR A 70 -48.07 -12.20 4.57
CA TYR A 70 -48.14 -13.66 4.65
C TYR A 70 -49.58 -14.19 4.65
N ARG A 71 -49.74 -15.43 4.17
CA ARG A 71 -50.98 -16.20 4.25
C ARG A 71 -50.68 -17.64 4.62
N LEU A 72 -51.60 -18.27 5.36
CA LEU A 72 -51.46 -19.63 5.85
C LEU A 72 -52.30 -20.57 4.99
N LEU A 73 -51.74 -21.74 4.66
CA LEU A 73 -52.43 -22.83 4.01
C LEU A 73 -52.87 -23.84 5.07
N ASP A 74 -54.13 -24.24 5.08
CA ASP A 74 -54.61 -25.36 5.89
C ASP A 74 -54.51 -26.71 5.14
N HIS A 75 -54.61 -27.83 5.87
CA HIS A 75 -54.59 -29.17 5.26
C HIS A 75 -55.82 -29.48 4.38
N ASN A 76 -56.84 -28.62 4.38
CA ASN A 76 -57.97 -28.71 3.46
C ASN A 76 -57.74 -27.87 2.20
N ALA A 77 -56.50 -27.45 1.95
CA ALA A 77 -56.08 -26.61 0.83
C ALA A 77 -56.76 -25.23 0.78
N ARG A 78 -57.16 -24.68 1.95
CA ARG A 78 -57.74 -23.35 2.07
C ARG A 78 -56.71 -22.36 2.58
N TRP A 79 -56.65 -21.21 1.95
CA TRP A 79 -55.81 -20.10 2.37
C TRP A 79 -56.52 -19.22 3.39
N SER A 80 -55.79 -18.72 4.38
CA SER A 80 -56.22 -17.59 5.20
C SER A 80 -56.33 -16.31 4.36
N GLY A 81 -56.92 -15.26 4.93
CA GLY A 81 -56.69 -13.90 4.44
C GLY A 81 -55.20 -13.53 4.51
N VAL A 82 -54.80 -12.53 3.71
CA VAL A 82 -53.46 -11.96 3.76
C VAL A 82 -53.31 -11.13 5.03
N LEU A 83 -52.32 -11.49 5.83
CA LEU A 83 -51.90 -10.76 7.01
C LEU A 83 -50.61 -10.00 6.70
N TYR A 84 -50.32 -8.96 7.47
CA TYR A 84 -49.08 -8.21 7.31
C TYR A 84 -48.49 -7.73 8.63
N ARG A 85 -47.18 -7.51 8.63
CA ARG A 85 -46.42 -6.91 9.73
C ARG A 85 -45.38 -5.95 9.19
N ASN A 86 -45.26 -4.78 9.80
CA ASN A 86 -44.18 -3.84 9.50
C ASN A 86 -42.97 -4.15 10.38
N PHE A 87 -41.77 -4.02 9.83
CA PHE A 87 -40.49 -4.16 10.53
C PHE A 87 -39.47 -3.20 9.94
N THR A 88 -38.36 -2.98 10.64
CA THR A 88 -37.26 -2.15 10.14
C THR A 88 -36.03 -3.02 10.02
N VAL A 89 -35.41 -3.02 8.85
CA VAL A 89 -34.11 -3.66 8.61
C VAL A 89 -33.02 -2.64 8.93
N GLN A 90 -32.05 -3.05 9.74
CA GLN A 90 -30.89 -2.23 10.09
C GLN A 90 -29.62 -3.07 10.10
N HIS A 91 -28.93 -3.03 8.97
CA HIS A 91 -27.55 -3.43 8.76
C HIS A 91 -26.62 -2.27 9.18
N PRO A 92 -25.40 -2.55 9.67
CA PRO A 92 -24.38 -1.51 9.79
C PRO A 92 -24.19 -0.81 8.43
N ALA A 93 -23.94 0.50 8.43
CA ALA A 93 -23.73 1.25 7.20
C ALA A 93 -22.63 0.55 6.36
N PRO A 94 -22.91 0.23 5.08
CA PRO A 94 -21.95 -0.47 4.26
C PRO A 94 -20.66 0.34 4.16
N LEU A 95 -19.53 -0.36 4.19
CA LEU A 95 -18.24 0.24 3.92
C LEU A 95 -17.96 0.14 2.42
N LEU A 96 -17.43 1.22 1.85
CA LEU A 96 -16.99 1.29 0.47
C LEU A 96 -15.61 0.64 0.37
N VAL A 97 -15.46 -0.29 -0.58
CA VAL A 97 -14.27 -1.14 -0.70
C VAL A 97 -13.55 -1.01 -2.04
N GLN A 98 -14.26 -0.56 -3.08
CA GLN A 98 -13.68 -0.43 -4.41
C GLN A 98 -14.40 0.65 -5.21
N LEU A 99 -13.65 1.45 -5.96
CA LEU A 99 -14.14 2.36 -6.99
C LEU A 99 -13.80 1.77 -8.36
N ARG A 100 -14.69 1.93 -9.34
CA ARG A 100 -14.34 1.73 -10.76
C ARG A 100 -14.82 2.90 -11.61
N TYR A 101 -14.07 3.23 -12.64
CA TYR A 101 -14.40 4.31 -13.56
C TYR A 101 -13.91 4.05 -14.99
N TRP A 102 -14.56 4.67 -15.97
CA TRP A 102 -14.27 4.53 -17.41
C TRP A 102 -14.86 5.72 -18.19
N THR A 103 -14.55 5.83 -19.48
CA THR A 103 -14.93 7.00 -20.30
C THR A 103 -15.71 6.66 -21.56
N LYS A 104 -15.68 5.42 -22.02
CA LYS A 104 -16.48 4.98 -23.16
C LYS A 104 -17.86 4.49 -22.71
N GLU A 105 -18.90 5.09 -23.27
CA GLU A 105 -20.27 4.63 -23.04
C GLU A 105 -20.48 3.28 -23.76
N GLU A 106 -20.16 2.19 -23.08
CA GLU A 106 -20.36 0.81 -23.52
C GLU A 106 -21.25 0.07 -22.50
N GLU A 107 -22.21 -0.73 -23.00
CA GLU A 107 -23.22 -1.38 -22.15
C GLU A 107 -22.64 -2.52 -21.28
N VAL A 108 -21.51 -3.11 -21.67
CA VAL A 108 -20.88 -4.24 -20.96
C VAL A 108 -19.36 -4.14 -21.08
N ASP A 109 -18.67 -4.12 -19.93
CA ASP A 109 -17.21 -4.17 -19.76
C ASP A 109 -16.37 -3.26 -20.69
N PRO A 110 -16.47 -1.92 -20.52
CA PRO A 110 -15.59 -0.96 -21.17
C PRO A 110 -14.11 -1.33 -21.10
N ALA A 111 -13.43 -1.29 -22.25
CA ALA A 111 -12.01 -1.67 -22.34
C ALA A 111 -11.07 -0.74 -21.55
N ASP A 112 -11.51 0.48 -21.23
CA ASP A 112 -10.81 1.50 -20.45
C ASP A 112 -11.26 1.52 -18.99
N MET A 113 -11.93 0.47 -18.51
CA MET A 113 -12.38 0.39 -17.12
C MET A 113 -11.20 0.19 -16.16
N HIS A 114 -11.09 1.10 -15.21
CA HIS A 114 -10.11 1.07 -14.14
C HIS A 114 -10.75 0.74 -12.80
N TYR A 115 -10.04 -0.04 -11.99
CA TYR A 115 -10.44 -0.40 -10.62
C TYR A 115 -9.44 0.19 -9.64
N VAL A 116 -9.95 0.88 -8.62
CA VAL A 116 -9.16 1.47 -7.54
C VAL A 116 -9.63 0.89 -6.20
N PRO A 117 -8.77 0.19 -5.46
CA PRO A 117 -9.12 -0.29 -4.13
C PRO A 117 -9.29 0.89 -3.16
N ILE A 118 -10.25 0.77 -2.24
CA ILE A 118 -10.46 1.75 -1.17
C ILE A 118 -9.93 1.13 0.13
N ASP A 119 -8.72 1.54 0.53
CA ASP A 119 -8.04 1.07 1.74
C ASP A 119 -7.46 2.27 2.52
N PRO A 120 -7.87 2.51 3.78
CA PRO A 120 -8.86 1.74 4.55
C PRO A 120 -10.28 1.89 3.99
N GLN A 121 -11.12 0.87 4.22
CA GLN A 121 -12.54 0.93 3.84
C GLN A 121 -13.25 2.08 4.57
N VAL A 122 -14.00 2.90 3.84
CA VAL A 122 -14.64 4.12 4.38
C VAL A 122 -16.15 4.09 4.22
N GLN A 123 -16.89 4.88 4.99
CA GLN A 123 -18.35 5.03 4.82
C GLN A 123 -18.74 6.07 3.77
N ASN A 124 -17.83 7.01 3.48
CA ASN A 124 -18.02 8.05 2.48
C ASN A 124 -16.72 8.23 1.71
N LEU A 125 -16.81 8.34 0.39
CA LEU A 125 -15.68 8.61 -0.50
C LEU A 125 -15.86 10.00 -1.08
N ASP A 126 -14.91 10.89 -0.82
CA ASP A 126 -14.86 12.23 -1.41
C ASP A 126 -13.82 12.24 -2.54
N LEU A 127 -14.29 12.48 -3.78
CA LEU A 127 -13.46 12.49 -4.99
C LEU A 127 -12.97 13.92 -5.30
N THR A 128 -12.44 14.61 -4.29
CA THR A 128 -11.80 15.93 -4.45
C THR A 128 -10.35 15.85 -4.96
N THR A 129 -9.82 14.64 -5.12
CA THR A 129 -8.49 14.38 -5.68
C THR A 129 -8.58 14.10 -7.17
N ALA A 130 -7.58 14.56 -7.93
CA ALA A 130 -7.51 14.33 -9.36
C ALA A 130 -7.45 12.81 -9.66
N ILE A 131 -8.34 12.34 -10.52
CA ILE A 131 -8.34 10.96 -11.01
C ILE A 131 -7.40 10.91 -12.22
N ALA A 132 -6.36 10.10 -12.12
CA ALA A 132 -5.37 9.99 -13.19
C ALA A 132 -5.93 9.13 -14.34
N PHE A 133 -6.05 9.73 -15.51
CA PHE A 133 -6.28 9.02 -16.77
C PHE A 133 -4.99 8.94 -17.56
N CYS A 134 -4.83 7.86 -18.32
CA CYS A 134 -3.77 7.80 -19.30
C CYS A 134 -4.09 8.69 -20.48
N ALA A 135 -3.35 9.78 -20.66
CA ALA A 135 -3.60 10.74 -21.75
C ALA A 135 -3.38 10.15 -23.15
N SER A 136 -2.76 8.97 -23.27
CA SER A 136 -2.75 8.23 -24.54
C SER A 136 -4.14 7.70 -24.93
N SER A 137 -5.09 7.66 -23.98
CA SER A 137 -6.47 7.17 -24.17
C SER A 137 -7.53 8.28 -24.17
N LEU A 138 -7.20 9.49 -23.70
CA LEU A 138 -8.13 10.62 -23.62
C LEU A 138 -7.46 11.92 -24.09
N PRO A 139 -7.92 12.52 -25.20
CA PRO A 139 -7.45 13.83 -25.61
C PRO A 139 -7.86 14.89 -24.58
N PRO A 140 -7.11 15.99 -24.43
CA PRO A 140 -7.42 17.06 -23.47
C PRO A 140 -8.82 17.67 -23.65
N GLY A 141 -9.35 18.24 -22.57
CA GLY A 141 -10.62 18.95 -22.50
C GLY A 141 -11.74 18.17 -21.78
N GLU A 142 -12.95 18.72 -21.79
CA GLU A 142 -14.10 18.16 -21.10
C GLU A 142 -14.46 16.75 -21.61
N ARG A 143 -14.56 15.80 -20.67
CA ARG A 143 -14.92 14.40 -20.94
C ARG A 143 -15.90 13.90 -19.90
N ASP A 144 -16.80 13.07 -20.39
CA ASP A 144 -17.70 12.32 -19.54
C ASP A 144 -16.95 11.12 -18.94
N VAL A 145 -17.07 10.97 -17.63
CA VAL A 145 -16.56 9.83 -16.88
C VAL A 145 -17.70 9.18 -16.15
N PHE A 146 -17.72 7.85 -16.21
CA PHE A 146 -18.69 7.01 -15.55
C PHE A 146 -18.04 6.38 -14.32
N PHE A 147 -18.78 6.29 -13.21
CA PHE A 147 -18.31 5.81 -11.92
C PHE A 147 -19.27 4.79 -11.33
N GLN A 148 -18.72 3.79 -10.66
CA GLN A 148 -19.45 2.93 -9.72
C GLN A 148 -18.61 2.64 -8.50
N ILE A 149 -19.27 2.47 -7.36
CA ILE A 149 -18.63 2.14 -6.09
C ILE A 149 -19.18 0.80 -5.60
N GLN A 150 -18.29 -0.07 -5.14
CA GLN A 150 -18.64 -1.35 -4.52
C GLN A 150 -18.64 -1.22 -3.00
N GLU A 151 -19.67 -1.75 -2.37
CA GLU A 151 -19.70 -1.94 -0.93
C GLU A 151 -19.09 -3.29 -0.48
N ASN A 152 -18.85 -3.42 0.82
CA ASN A 152 -18.25 -4.58 1.45
C ASN A 152 -19.08 -5.88 1.36
N HIS A 153 -20.31 -5.81 0.86
CA HIS A 153 -21.15 -6.98 0.55
C HIS A 153 -21.11 -7.36 -0.95
N GLY A 154 -20.32 -6.66 -1.76
CA GLY A 154 -20.08 -6.98 -3.18
C GLY A 154 -21.04 -6.31 -4.16
N PHE A 155 -22.02 -5.53 -3.70
CA PHE A 155 -22.95 -4.81 -4.55
C PHE A 155 -22.32 -3.53 -5.12
N TRP A 156 -22.53 -3.29 -6.42
CA TRP A 156 -22.12 -2.05 -7.09
C TRP A 156 -23.28 -1.05 -7.10
N SER A 157 -22.96 0.24 -6.96
CA SER A 157 -23.93 1.32 -7.17
C SER A 157 -24.45 1.35 -8.60
N ALA A 158 -25.52 2.11 -8.84
CA ALA A 158 -25.85 2.54 -10.20
C ALA A 158 -24.67 3.30 -10.83
N VAL A 159 -24.60 3.30 -12.15
CA VAL A 159 -23.61 4.10 -12.89
C VAL A 159 -23.93 5.58 -12.68
N VAL A 160 -22.96 6.32 -12.16
CA VAL A 160 -23.01 7.78 -12.07
C VAL A 160 -22.15 8.36 -13.17
N LYS A 161 -22.64 9.40 -13.83
CA LYS A 161 -21.91 10.13 -14.88
C LYS A 161 -21.55 11.52 -14.35
N ASP A 162 -20.30 11.92 -14.53
CA ASP A 162 -19.85 13.28 -14.28
C ASP A 162 -18.98 13.76 -15.44
N THR A 163 -18.83 15.08 -15.58
CA THR A 163 -17.98 15.68 -16.61
C THR A 163 -16.72 16.24 -15.95
N VAL A 164 -15.56 15.74 -16.36
CA VAL A 164 -14.25 16.17 -15.86
C VAL A 164 -13.47 16.87 -16.96
N ASP A 165 -12.69 17.88 -16.58
CA ASP A 165 -11.72 18.49 -17.50
C ASP A 165 -10.42 17.68 -17.48
N VAL A 166 -10.10 17.03 -18.59
CA VAL A 166 -8.86 16.26 -18.73
C VAL A 166 -7.75 17.25 -19.08
N ASP A 167 -6.91 17.57 -18.11
CA ASP A 167 -5.71 18.37 -18.35
C ASP A 167 -4.76 17.61 -19.29
N ALA A 168 -4.11 18.33 -20.21
CA ALA A 168 -3.22 17.78 -21.23
C ALA A 168 -1.88 17.27 -20.68
N ALA A 169 -1.68 17.33 -19.36
CA ALA A 169 -0.40 17.10 -18.72
C ALA A 169 -0.09 15.61 -18.50
N SER A 170 -0.04 14.82 -19.57
CA SER A 170 0.76 13.59 -19.55
C SER A 170 2.18 13.93 -19.95
N THR A 171 2.94 14.47 -19.01
CA THR A 171 4.39 14.42 -19.12
C THR A 171 4.81 12.99 -18.78
N GLU A 172 5.66 12.38 -19.62
CA GLU A 172 6.33 11.13 -19.28
C GLU A 172 6.88 11.21 -17.85
N PRO A 173 6.88 10.09 -17.10
CA PRO A 173 7.41 10.11 -15.75
C PRO A 173 8.86 10.59 -15.79
N THR A 174 9.24 11.35 -14.78
CA THR A 174 10.64 11.65 -14.49
C THR A 174 10.95 11.08 -13.12
N VAL A 175 12.20 10.68 -12.88
CA VAL A 175 12.60 10.21 -11.56
C VAL A 175 14.01 10.68 -11.24
N SER A 176 14.18 11.16 -10.01
CA SER A 176 15.49 11.48 -9.43
C SER A 176 15.61 10.84 -8.05
N ILE A 177 16.80 10.34 -7.71
CA ILE A 177 17.10 9.80 -6.38
C ILE A 177 17.60 10.99 -5.54
N MET A 178 16.77 11.50 -4.63
CA MET A 178 17.01 12.77 -3.92
C MET A 178 17.72 12.61 -2.58
N GLN A 179 17.55 11.46 -1.94
CA GLN A 179 18.28 11.10 -0.74
C GLN A 179 19.07 9.84 -1.06
N ALA A 180 20.38 9.98 -1.09
CA ALA A 180 21.29 8.87 -1.22
C ALA A 180 22.43 9.07 -0.22
N PRO A 181 23.00 7.98 0.32
CA PRO A 181 24.25 8.05 1.06
C PRO A 181 25.38 8.70 0.23
N PRO A 182 26.52 9.06 0.87
CA PRO A 182 27.73 9.41 0.11
C PRO A 182 28.02 8.37 -0.97
N ASP A 183 28.59 8.81 -2.10
CA ASP A 183 28.87 7.97 -3.28
C ASP A 183 29.62 6.68 -2.95
N ALA A 184 30.43 6.71 -1.89
CA ALA A 184 31.11 5.54 -1.36
C ALA A 184 30.41 5.02 -0.10
N VAL A 185 30.08 3.73 -0.11
CA VAL A 185 29.40 3.07 1.02
C VAL A 185 30.33 2.23 1.89
N GLU A 186 30.04 2.15 3.19
CA GLU A 186 30.72 1.27 4.15
C GLU A 186 30.20 -0.18 4.01
N PRO A 187 31.01 -1.21 4.31
CA PRO A 187 30.55 -2.59 4.32
C PRO A 187 29.50 -2.90 5.39
N ASN A 188 28.52 -3.75 5.07
CA ASN A 188 27.46 -4.22 5.98
C ASN A 188 26.62 -3.10 6.63
N MET A 189 26.50 -1.96 5.96
CA MET A 189 25.80 -0.78 6.46
C MET A 189 24.46 -0.60 5.75
N GLU A 190 23.44 -0.17 6.48
CA GLU A 190 22.11 0.14 5.93
C GLU A 190 22.07 1.56 5.36
N TYR A 191 21.44 1.68 4.21
CA TYR A 191 21.27 2.94 3.50
C TYR A 191 19.84 3.11 3.01
N THR A 192 19.33 4.33 3.14
CA THR A 192 18.00 4.72 2.67
C THR A 192 18.11 5.49 1.37
N TYR A 193 17.40 5.03 0.35
CA TYR A 193 17.27 5.69 -0.94
C TYR A 193 15.82 6.14 -1.14
N THR A 194 15.65 7.39 -1.55
CA THR A 194 14.32 7.97 -1.82
C THR A 194 14.28 8.55 -3.23
N ALA A 195 13.34 8.06 -4.04
CA ALA A 195 13.08 8.57 -5.37
C ALA A 195 11.97 9.62 -5.35
N THR A 196 12.05 10.61 -6.23
CA THR A 196 11.00 11.61 -6.44
C THR A 196 10.55 11.56 -7.89
N SER A 197 9.24 11.42 -8.09
CA SER A 197 8.59 11.47 -9.40
C SER A 197 7.27 12.23 -9.27
N PRO A 198 6.93 13.11 -10.23
CA PRO A 198 5.66 13.84 -10.20
C PRO A 198 4.45 12.96 -10.54
N THR A 199 4.64 11.87 -11.28
CA THR A 199 3.54 11.08 -11.86
C THR A 199 3.63 9.57 -11.58
N ALA A 200 4.76 9.06 -11.09
CA ALA A 200 4.91 7.64 -10.84
C ALA A 200 4.12 7.16 -9.61
N ILE A 201 3.51 6.00 -9.75
CA ILE A 201 2.77 5.30 -8.69
C ILE A 201 3.48 4.02 -8.23
N GLU A 202 4.46 3.55 -8.99
CA GLU A 202 5.24 2.35 -8.72
C GLU A 202 6.74 2.64 -8.87
N PHE A 203 7.55 2.03 -8.01
CA PHE A 203 9.01 2.19 -7.99
C PHE A 203 9.68 0.83 -7.83
N VAL A 204 10.51 0.46 -8.80
CA VAL A 204 11.31 -0.77 -8.79
C VAL A 204 12.77 -0.40 -8.67
N TRP A 205 13.44 -0.93 -7.64
CA TRP A 205 14.83 -0.65 -7.35
C TRP A 205 15.73 -1.81 -7.73
N THR A 206 16.87 -1.50 -8.34
CA THR A 206 17.93 -2.46 -8.66
C THR A 206 19.23 -1.98 -8.03
N PHE A 207 19.92 -2.89 -7.34
CA PHE A 207 21.20 -2.64 -6.69
C PHE A 207 22.30 -3.48 -7.34
N PRO A 208 23.59 -3.11 -7.16
CA PRO A 208 24.70 -3.98 -7.51
C PRO A 208 24.61 -5.34 -6.81
N ALA A 209 25.34 -6.33 -7.32
CA ALA A 209 25.34 -7.67 -6.75
C ALA A 209 25.76 -7.66 -5.25
N GLY A 210 25.10 -8.50 -4.45
CA GLY A 210 25.43 -8.71 -3.03
C GLY A 210 24.69 -7.80 -2.05
N TRP A 211 23.96 -6.78 -2.52
CA TRP A 211 23.10 -5.97 -1.66
C TRP A 211 21.88 -6.75 -1.17
N THR A 212 21.45 -6.47 0.07
CA THR A 212 20.26 -7.08 0.67
C THR A 212 19.19 -6.02 0.90
N ILE A 213 17.98 -6.23 0.37
CA ILE A 213 16.85 -5.32 0.59
C ILE A 213 16.27 -5.60 1.98
N MET A 214 16.22 -4.58 2.83
CA MET A 214 15.70 -4.68 4.19
C MET A 214 14.21 -4.33 4.25
N SER A 215 13.79 -3.29 3.52
CA SER A 215 12.39 -2.87 3.44
C SER A 215 12.17 -1.92 2.26
N GLN A 216 10.92 -1.84 1.78
CA GLN A 216 10.47 -0.82 0.83
C GLN A 216 9.09 -0.30 1.26
N SER A 217 8.89 1.01 1.17
CA SER A 217 7.61 1.68 1.40
C SER A 217 7.43 2.78 0.36
N GLY A 218 6.55 2.54 -0.63
CA GLY A 218 6.33 3.47 -1.72
C GLY A 218 7.62 3.76 -2.50
N ASN A 219 8.00 5.05 -2.53
CA ASN A 219 9.18 5.58 -3.22
C ASN A 219 10.48 5.50 -2.41
N THR A 220 10.46 4.92 -1.21
CA THR A 220 11.62 4.83 -0.31
C THR A 220 12.00 3.38 -0.10
N ILE A 221 13.29 3.07 -0.22
CA ILE A 221 13.85 1.73 -0.01
C ILE A 221 15.02 1.79 0.97
N VAL A 222 15.13 0.76 1.82
CA VAL A 222 16.29 0.56 2.71
C VAL A 222 17.00 -0.72 2.28
N ALA A 223 18.29 -0.60 1.99
CA ALA A 223 19.13 -1.71 1.57
C ALA A 223 20.45 -1.72 2.34
N GLN A 224 20.94 -2.92 2.65
CA GLN A 224 22.23 -3.16 3.29
C GLN A 224 23.30 -3.49 2.26
N SER A 225 24.45 -2.81 2.34
CA SER A 225 25.61 -3.07 1.51
C SER A 225 26.27 -4.42 1.84
N PRO A 226 26.91 -5.10 0.87
CA PRO A 226 27.66 -6.33 1.14
C PRO A 226 28.92 -6.06 1.98
N SER A 227 29.59 -7.13 2.41
CA SER A 227 30.87 -7.04 3.14
C SER A 227 32.04 -6.49 2.30
N SER A 228 31.88 -6.44 0.98
CA SER A 228 32.85 -5.87 0.04
C SER A 228 32.07 -5.15 -1.08
N PRO A 229 31.58 -3.92 -0.83
CA PRO A 229 30.83 -3.17 -1.83
C PRO A 229 31.74 -2.80 -3.01
N GLU A 230 31.25 -3.05 -4.22
CA GLU A 230 31.91 -2.67 -5.48
C GLU A 230 31.28 -1.39 -6.04
N SER A 231 32.01 -0.69 -6.93
CA SER A 231 31.43 0.41 -7.70
C SER A 231 30.31 -0.10 -8.61
N GLY A 232 29.32 0.74 -8.86
CA GLY A 232 28.17 0.38 -9.68
C GLY A 232 27.12 1.48 -9.69
N SER A 233 25.87 1.11 -9.93
CA SER A 233 24.73 2.01 -9.87
C SER A 233 23.64 1.42 -8.98
N VAL A 234 22.97 2.30 -8.22
CA VAL A 234 21.62 2.05 -7.73
C VAL A 234 20.66 2.66 -8.73
N GLU A 235 19.74 1.84 -9.24
CA GLU A 235 18.81 2.21 -10.29
C GLU A 235 17.38 2.16 -9.76
N CYS A 236 16.60 3.20 -10.07
CA CYS A 236 15.17 3.26 -9.75
C CYS A 236 14.39 3.41 -11.04
N THR A 237 13.62 2.38 -11.40
CA THR A 237 12.64 2.46 -12.47
C THR A 237 11.31 2.89 -11.86
N ALA A 238 10.85 4.10 -12.20
CA ALA A 238 9.57 4.62 -11.79
C ALA A 238 8.54 4.41 -12.91
N ALA A 239 7.37 3.86 -12.57
CA ALA A 239 6.29 3.64 -13.51
C ALA A 239 5.04 4.44 -13.11
N ASP A 240 4.40 5.05 -14.09
CA ASP A 240 3.11 5.70 -13.92
C ASP A 240 1.95 4.71 -14.12
N VAL A 241 0.71 5.17 -13.88
CA VAL A 241 -0.52 4.38 -14.05
C VAL A 241 -0.74 3.91 -15.50
N CYS A 242 0.04 4.42 -16.44
CA CYS A 242 -0.09 4.21 -17.88
C CYS A 242 0.97 3.30 -18.47
N GLY A 243 1.85 2.77 -17.63
CA GLY A 243 2.98 1.94 -18.06
C GLY A 243 4.12 2.74 -18.69
N GLY A 244 4.08 4.07 -18.63
CA GLY A 244 5.25 4.90 -18.91
C GLY A 244 6.31 4.66 -17.85
N THR A 245 7.57 4.57 -18.25
CA THR A 245 8.68 4.27 -17.34
C THR A 245 9.79 5.31 -17.45
N ALA A 246 10.36 5.66 -16.30
CA ALA A 246 11.54 6.51 -16.20
C ALA A 246 12.62 5.82 -15.39
N LEU A 247 13.89 5.98 -15.78
CA LEU A 247 15.03 5.41 -15.07
C LEU A 247 15.83 6.52 -14.39
N GLY A 248 15.99 6.39 -13.07
CA GLY A 248 16.86 7.21 -12.24
C GLY A 248 18.08 6.39 -11.84
N THR A 249 19.25 7.03 -11.78
CA THR A 249 20.51 6.34 -11.50
C THR A 249 21.30 7.13 -10.47
N TRP A 250 21.76 6.44 -9.44
CA TRP A 250 22.72 6.93 -8.45
C TRP A 250 24.01 6.13 -8.58
N LEU A 251 25.14 6.81 -8.77
CA LEU A 251 26.43 6.15 -8.96
C LEU A 251 27.08 5.84 -7.62
N LEU A 252 27.56 4.61 -7.47
CA LEU A 252 28.38 4.17 -6.35
C LEU A 252 29.84 4.12 -6.78
N SER A 253 30.69 4.75 -5.99
CA SER A 253 32.13 4.83 -6.20
C SER A 253 32.83 4.19 -5.01
N ASN A 254 32.97 2.86 -5.04
CA ASN A 254 33.53 2.05 -3.94
C ASN A 254 34.91 1.44 -4.24
N VAL A 255 35.46 1.67 -5.44
CA VAL A 255 36.84 1.29 -5.77
C VAL A 255 37.80 2.33 -5.18
N GLY A 256 38.23 2.07 -3.95
CA GLY A 256 39.25 2.85 -3.26
C GLY A 256 40.67 2.37 -3.58
N VAL A 257 41.66 3.07 -3.03
CA VAL A 257 43.03 2.56 -3.06
C VAL A 257 43.20 1.53 -1.95
N GLU A 258 43.46 0.27 -2.33
CA GLU A 258 43.71 -0.80 -1.36
C GLU A 258 44.89 -0.47 -0.45
N SER A 259 44.71 -0.69 0.85
CA SER A 259 45.81 -0.57 1.80
C SER A 259 46.67 -1.82 1.79
N THR A 260 47.97 -1.65 1.53
CA THR A 260 48.98 -2.69 1.73
C THR A 260 49.31 -2.81 3.22
N GLY A 261 48.43 -3.47 3.98
CA GLY A 261 48.57 -3.69 5.42
C GLY A 261 48.59 -5.19 5.77
N GLN A 262 49.31 -5.56 6.83
CA GLN A 262 49.24 -6.90 7.42
C GLN A 262 47.87 -7.13 8.10
N PRO A 263 47.41 -8.39 8.28
CA PRO A 263 46.20 -8.70 9.03
C PRO A 263 46.21 -8.04 10.42
N GLY A 264 45.16 -7.31 10.78
CA GLY A 264 45.07 -6.52 12.03
C GLY A 264 45.48 -5.04 11.92
N SER A 265 45.76 -4.56 10.70
CA SER A 265 46.05 -3.14 10.45
C SER A 265 44.79 -2.30 10.28
N ALA A 266 44.84 -1.06 10.75
CA ALA A 266 43.79 -0.06 10.55
C ALA A 266 43.32 0.05 9.09
N THR A 267 42.03 0.29 8.89
CA THR A 267 41.39 0.52 7.58
C THR A 267 40.72 1.88 7.55
N LEU A 268 40.55 2.44 6.35
CA LEU A 268 39.87 3.72 6.11
C LEU A 268 38.52 3.47 5.46
N VAL A 269 37.44 3.97 6.06
CA VAL A 269 36.07 3.79 5.55
C VAL A 269 35.26 5.09 5.63
N PRO A 270 34.47 5.44 4.60
CA PRO A 270 34.53 4.89 3.26
C PRO A 270 35.82 5.33 2.52
N ASN A 271 36.23 4.56 1.51
CA ASN A 271 37.30 4.93 0.57
C ASN A 271 36.89 4.48 -0.85
N PRO A 272 36.69 5.41 -1.81
CA PRO A 272 36.80 6.86 -1.75
C PRO A 272 35.89 7.54 -0.70
N THR A 273 36.07 8.84 -0.46
CA THR A 273 35.26 9.63 0.47
C THR A 273 34.92 11.00 -0.13
N SER A 274 33.77 11.55 0.22
CA SER A 274 33.38 12.95 -0.06
C SER A 274 33.91 13.94 0.98
N GLY A 275 34.98 13.58 1.69
CA GLY A 275 35.66 14.40 2.70
C GLY A 275 35.67 13.78 4.09
N SER A 276 34.56 13.17 4.53
CA SER A 276 34.47 12.53 5.85
C SER A 276 34.74 11.03 5.78
N PHE A 277 35.69 10.54 6.57
CA PHE A 277 36.03 9.11 6.66
C PHE A 277 36.50 8.75 8.07
N SER A 278 36.52 7.47 8.37
CA SER A 278 36.87 6.92 9.67
C SER A 278 38.03 5.94 9.56
N VAL A 279 38.90 5.98 10.55
CA VAL A 279 39.88 4.93 10.81
C VAL A 279 39.23 3.91 11.73
N GLN A 280 39.35 2.61 11.42
CA GLN A 280 38.83 1.51 12.24
C GLN A 280 39.71 0.26 12.16
N GLY A 281 39.49 -0.71 13.06
CA GLY A 281 40.18 -2.01 13.05
C GLY A 281 41.62 -1.96 13.55
N TYR A 282 41.89 -1.13 14.56
CA TYR A 282 43.21 -1.00 15.17
C TYR A 282 43.23 -1.53 16.61
N ASP A 283 44.26 -2.30 16.95
CA ASP A 283 44.35 -3.01 18.23
C ASP A 283 45.12 -2.25 19.32
N GLN A 284 45.73 -1.11 18.96
CA GLN A 284 46.52 -0.27 19.87
C GLN A 284 46.15 1.20 19.72
N ALA A 285 46.31 1.97 20.81
CA ALA A 285 46.07 3.40 20.81
C ALA A 285 46.98 4.11 19.79
N ILE A 286 46.36 4.96 18.96
CA ILE A 286 47.06 5.79 17.98
C ILE A 286 47.76 6.91 18.73
N THR A 287 49.09 6.92 18.73
CA THR A 287 49.91 7.96 19.40
C THR A 287 50.04 9.23 18.55
N ARG A 288 50.00 9.09 17.22
CA ARG A 288 49.99 10.19 16.26
C ARG A 288 49.38 9.76 14.94
N LEU A 289 48.61 10.65 14.32
CA LEU A 289 48.09 10.46 12.97
C LEU A 289 48.39 11.70 12.14
N THR A 290 49.03 11.53 10.98
CA THR A 290 49.26 12.65 10.04
C THR A 290 48.65 12.35 8.68
N ILE A 291 48.09 13.37 8.06
CA ILE A 291 47.52 13.30 6.71
C ILE A 291 48.37 14.16 5.79
N HIS A 292 48.79 13.60 4.66
CA HIS A 292 49.56 14.30 3.64
C HIS A 292 48.84 14.26 2.30
N ASN A 293 48.90 15.34 1.52
CA ASN A 293 48.40 15.35 0.15
C ASN A 293 49.35 14.58 -0.81
N ALA A 294 48.99 14.50 -2.09
CA ALA A 294 49.76 13.78 -3.11
C ALA A 294 51.20 14.31 -3.34
N THR A 295 51.48 15.57 -2.98
CA THR A 295 52.84 16.15 -3.07
C THR A 295 53.67 15.91 -1.80
N GLY A 296 53.07 15.29 -0.77
CA GLY A 296 53.71 15.01 0.52
C GLY A 296 53.57 16.14 1.55
N GLN A 297 52.89 17.23 1.23
CA GLN A 297 52.63 18.32 2.17
C GLN A 297 51.71 17.83 3.30
N LEU A 298 52.03 18.20 4.54
CA LEU A 298 51.21 17.90 5.71
C LEU A 298 49.93 18.75 5.67
N VAL A 299 48.78 18.09 5.79
CA VAL A 299 47.44 18.68 5.76
C VAL A 299 46.85 18.73 7.17
N GLN A 300 46.91 17.62 7.91
CA GLN A 300 46.44 17.52 9.29
C GLN A 300 47.40 16.68 10.16
N ASP A 301 47.47 17.00 11.46
CA ASP A 301 48.28 16.30 12.47
C ASP A 301 47.49 16.17 13.77
N PHE A 302 47.21 14.93 14.17
CA PHE A 302 46.41 14.59 15.34
C PHE A 302 47.23 13.77 16.34
N ARG A 303 46.89 13.92 17.62
CA ARG A 303 47.34 13.04 18.71
C ARG A 303 46.11 12.51 19.44
N PRO A 304 45.42 11.50 18.86
CA PRO A 304 44.15 11.02 19.39
C PRO A 304 44.35 10.30 20.73
N ALA A 305 43.36 10.36 21.61
CA ALA A 305 43.22 9.38 22.70
C ALA A 305 42.55 8.11 22.16
N GLN A 306 42.66 6.99 22.89
CA GLN A 306 42.13 5.71 22.43
C GLN A 306 40.59 5.77 22.28
N THR A 307 40.12 5.68 21.04
CA THR A 307 38.71 5.51 20.66
C THR A 307 38.61 4.29 19.75
N ASP A 308 37.47 3.60 19.63
CA ASP A 308 37.32 2.44 18.73
C ASP A 308 37.13 2.84 17.25
N ARG A 309 36.74 4.10 17.03
CA ARG A 309 36.57 4.72 15.72
C ARG A 309 37.06 6.17 15.79
N LEU A 310 37.86 6.59 14.81
CA LEU A 310 38.36 7.97 14.70
C LEU A 310 37.89 8.57 13.38
N THR A 311 37.01 9.56 13.45
CA THR A 311 36.52 10.30 12.28
C THR A 311 37.47 11.43 11.90
N LEU A 312 37.77 11.55 10.62
CA LEU A 312 38.63 12.54 9.99
C LEU A 312 37.82 13.28 8.91
N ASP A 313 38.09 14.57 8.75
CA ASP A 313 37.34 15.44 7.85
C ASP A 313 38.30 16.22 6.94
N LEU A 314 38.18 15.97 5.64
CA LEU A 314 38.86 16.63 4.53
C LEU A 314 37.85 17.31 3.59
N SER A 315 36.64 17.64 4.05
CA SER A 315 35.58 18.24 3.23
C SER A 315 35.97 19.60 2.63
N ASN A 316 36.93 20.30 3.25
CA ASN A 316 37.46 21.57 2.77
C ASN A 316 38.73 21.43 1.92
N GLU A 317 39.20 20.21 1.68
CA GLU A 317 40.39 19.92 0.91
C GLU A 317 40.04 19.57 -0.55
N ALA A 318 41.00 19.75 -1.45
CA ALA A 318 40.80 19.49 -2.87
C ALA A 318 40.65 17.98 -3.17
N ASN A 319 39.93 17.65 -4.24
CA ASN A 319 39.86 16.27 -4.75
C ASN A 319 41.26 15.74 -5.05
N GLY A 320 41.56 14.52 -4.59
CA GLY A 320 42.85 13.90 -4.80
C GLY A 320 43.19 12.76 -3.83
N LEU A 321 44.39 12.22 -4.01
CA LEU A 321 44.91 11.14 -3.19
C LEU A 321 45.61 11.68 -1.94
N TYR A 322 45.20 11.19 -0.78
CA TYR A 322 45.80 11.52 0.51
C TYR A 322 46.45 10.29 1.13
N THR A 323 47.58 10.51 1.79
CA THR A 323 48.28 9.50 2.58
C THR A 323 47.99 9.73 4.05
N VAL A 324 47.41 8.73 4.71
CA VAL A 324 47.23 8.70 6.15
C VAL A 324 48.35 7.87 6.78
N ARG A 325 49.13 8.50 7.66
CA ARG A 325 50.18 7.84 8.45
C ARG A 325 49.70 7.70 9.88
N ILE A 326 49.69 6.47 10.38
CA ILE A 326 49.24 6.12 11.72
C ILE A 326 50.45 5.60 12.50
N LEU A 327 50.67 6.16 13.68
CA LEU A 327 51.69 5.73 14.63
C LEU A 327 51.01 5.08 15.84
N GLN A 328 51.41 3.86 16.17
CA GLN A 328 50.90 3.08 17.32
C GLN A 328 52.10 2.50 18.08
N GLY A 329 52.53 3.19 19.13
CA GLY A 329 53.83 2.89 19.75
C GLY A 329 54.96 3.03 18.72
N ASP A 330 55.67 1.94 18.43
CA ASP A 330 56.74 1.85 17.42
C ASP A 330 56.25 1.40 16.03
N GLN A 331 54.97 1.03 15.89
CA GLN A 331 54.39 0.58 14.63
C GLN A 331 53.98 1.77 13.76
N HIS A 332 54.32 1.68 12.47
CA HIS A 332 53.99 2.67 11.45
C HIS A 332 53.12 2.04 10.37
N THR A 333 51.89 2.53 10.23
CA THR A 333 50.97 2.09 9.17
C THR A 333 50.77 3.24 8.19
N LYS A 334 50.83 2.94 6.89
CA LYS A 334 50.54 3.89 5.81
C LYS A 334 49.33 3.42 5.04
N LEU A 335 48.30 4.26 4.99
CA LEU A 335 47.07 4.02 4.25
C LEU A 335 46.88 5.14 3.22
N GLN A 336 46.10 4.86 2.19
CA GLN A 336 45.75 5.83 1.16
C GLN A 336 44.24 5.97 1.07
N VAL A 337 43.75 7.20 0.94
CA VAL A 337 42.33 7.52 0.76
C VAL A 337 42.17 8.45 -0.42
N MET A 338 41.20 8.15 -1.28
CA MET A 338 40.80 9.02 -2.37
C MET A 338 39.70 9.98 -1.89
N VAL A 339 39.91 11.29 -1.99
CA VAL A 339 38.89 12.31 -1.71
C VAL A 339 38.28 12.79 -3.03
N GLN A 340 36.96 12.75 -3.13
CA GLN A 340 36.20 13.18 -4.30
C GLN A 340 34.82 13.74 -3.87
N HIS A 341 34.62 15.04 -4.06
CA HIS A 341 33.35 15.76 -3.89
C HIS A 341 32.45 15.73 -5.12
#